data_AF-A0A080ZSR9-F1
#
_entry.id   AF-A0A080ZSR9-F1
#
_cell.length_a   1.000
_cell.length_b   1.000
_cell.length_c   1.000
_cell.angle_alpha   90.00
_cell.angle_beta   90.00
_cell.angle_gamma   90.00
#
_symmetry.space_group_name_H-M   'P 1'
#
loop_
_entity.id
_entity.type
_entity.pdbx_description
1 polymer ?
#
loop_
_entity_poly.entity_id
_entity_poly.type
_entity_poly.pdbx_seq_one_letter_code
_entity_poly.pdbx_strand_id
1 'polypeptide(L)'
;MQGKTARIRNIRNIVYCFLDDAVETLFQGRVQNANLRFADMKQSFDLTDKNIALTHALNNETWNAQVALGAASHGADQNYYWYSTYTLNTSSNSSSEAETTNATEAAGVGAVTTAVNATIAVSMQKYLVSFVLTGNPNSVWSEDKIYWPMFNESSVGAQIVLNDTFSVADDSLANAKSLFWNRRYGTEVRDHFESKP
;
A
#
# COMPACT_ATOMS: atom_id res chain seq x y z
N MET A 1 -32.98 -19.65 -21.66
CA MET A 1 -31.77 -19.88 -20.84
C MET A 1 -30.58 -19.37 -21.63
N GLN A 2 -30.09 -18.18 -21.30
CA GLN A 2 -29.05 -17.49 -22.07
C GLN A 2 -27.70 -17.75 -21.41
N GLY A 3 -26.83 -18.49 -22.10
CA GLY A 3 -25.53 -18.91 -21.59
C GLY A 3 -24.58 -17.73 -21.39
N LYS A 4 -24.04 -17.58 -20.18
CA LYS A 4 -22.95 -16.65 -19.88
C LYS A 4 -21.67 -17.18 -20.53
N THR A 5 -21.38 -16.71 -21.74
CA THR A 5 -20.14 -17.02 -22.44
C THR A 5 -19.03 -16.10 -21.94
N ALA A 6 -18.21 -16.56 -21.00
CA ALA A 6 -16.93 -15.90 -20.71
C ALA A 6 -15.94 -16.21 -21.86
N ARG A 7 -15.60 -15.22 -22.68
CA ARG A 7 -14.54 -15.35 -23.70
C ARG A 7 -13.21 -14.89 -23.11
N ILE A 8 -12.32 -15.84 -22.82
CA ILE A 8 -10.92 -15.55 -22.48
C ILE A 8 -10.21 -15.16 -23.78
N ARG A 9 -9.82 -13.89 -23.94
CA ARG A 9 -8.89 -13.44 -24.99
C ARG A 9 -7.65 -12.83 -24.35
N ASN A 10 -6.54 -13.54 -24.51
CA ASN A 10 -5.15 -13.11 -24.31
C ASN A 10 -4.76 -12.48 -22.95
N ILE A 11 -3.69 -13.04 -22.39
CA ILE A 11 -3.12 -12.88 -21.04
C ILE A 11 -2.66 -11.43 -20.66
N ARG A 12 -2.99 -10.39 -21.43
CA ARG A 12 -2.71 -8.98 -21.10
C ARG A 12 -3.87 -8.22 -20.43
N ASN A 13 -5.02 -8.88 -20.18
CA ASN A 13 -6.29 -8.24 -19.81
C ASN A 13 -6.92 -8.80 -18.52
N ILE A 14 -6.15 -9.09 -17.47
CA ILE A 14 -6.69 -9.69 -16.23
C ILE A 14 -7.81 -8.84 -15.62
N VAL A 15 -7.80 -7.51 -15.76
CA VAL A 15 -8.85 -6.66 -15.17
C VAL A 15 -10.14 -6.63 -15.99
N TYR A 16 -10.07 -6.76 -17.32
CA TYR A 16 -11.25 -6.65 -18.17
C TYR A 16 -12.15 -7.90 -18.17
N CYS A 17 -11.67 -9.05 -17.69
CA CYS A 17 -12.47 -10.27 -17.63
C CYS A 17 -13.30 -10.43 -16.34
N PHE A 18 -13.20 -9.51 -15.38
CA PHE A 18 -13.97 -9.54 -14.12
C PHE A 18 -14.95 -8.39 -13.94
N LEU A 19 -15.10 -7.49 -14.92
CA LEU A 19 -16.14 -6.46 -14.92
C LEU A 19 -17.50 -7.11 -15.14
N ASP A 20 -18.10 -7.59 -14.05
CA ASP A 20 -19.52 -7.93 -13.97
C ASP A 20 -20.27 -6.90 -13.11
N ASP A 21 -21.59 -7.00 -13.08
CA ASP A 21 -22.47 -6.05 -12.37
C ASP A 21 -22.11 -5.88 -10.89
N ALA A 22 -21.47 -6.88 -10.26
CA ALA A 22 -21.05 -6.81 -8.87
C ALA A 22 -19.83 -5.88 -8.68
N VAL A 23 -18.84 -5.95 -9.58
CA VAL A 23 -17.70 -5.01 -9.59
C VAL A 23 -18.17 -3.60 -9.89
N GLU A 24 -19.04 -3.44 -10.87
CA GLU A 24 -19.61 -2.13 -11.21
C GLU A 24 -20.38 -1.53 -10.01
N THR A 25 -21.26 -2.29 -9.37
CA THR A 25 -22.01 -1.83 -8.18
C THR A 25 -21.08 -1.42 -7.03
N LEU A 26 -20.03 -2.21 -6.78
CA LEU A 26 -19.11 -1.98 -5.65
C LEU A 26 -18.28 -0.69 -5.81
N PHE A 27 -18.01 -0.27 -7.04
CA PHE A 27 -17.16 0.89 -7.34
C PHE A 27 -17.93 2.12 -7.87
N GLN A 28 -19.22 2.00 -8.21
CA GLN A 28 -20.05 3.12 -8.67
C GLN A 28 -20.38 4.15 -7.58
N GLY A 29 -20.45 3.74 -6.31
CA GLY A 29 -20.99 4.57 -5.22
C GLY A 29 -20.16 5.78 -4.79
N ARG A 30 -18.89 5.92 -5.22
CA ARG A 30 -18.00 7.01 -4.73
C ARG A 30 -17.46 7.94 -5.81
N VAL A 31 -17.46 7.55 -7.09
CA VAL A 31 -16.86 8.37 -8.14
C VAL A 31 -17.67 8.34 -9.43
N GLN A 32 -18.23 9.49 -9.81
CA GLN A 32 -19.04 9.61 -11.03
C GLN A 32 -18.21 9.52 -12.31
N ASN A 33 -16.91 9.85 -12.26
CA ASN A 33 -16.01 9.75 -13.40
C ASN A 33 -15.51 8.32 -13.63
N ALA A 34 -15.71 7.78 -14.84
CA ALA A 34 -15.31 6.42 -15.21
C ALA A 34 -13.81 6.15 -15.07
N ASN A 35 -12.95 7.13 -15.36
CA ASN A 35 -11.49 6.97 -15.28
C ASN A 35 -11.03 6.82 -13.83
N LEU A 36 -11.61 7.59 -12.91
CA LEU A 36 -11.30 7.48 -11.49
C LEU A 36 -11.85 6.19 -10.88
N ARG A 37 -13.01 5.70 -11.34
CA ARG A 37 -13.49 4.35 -10.96
C ARG A 37 -12.53 3.27 -11.40
N PHE A 38 -12.05 3.33 -12.65
CA PHE A 38 -11.08 2.37 -13.13
C PHE A 38 -9.76 2.43 -12.34
N ALA A 39 -9.28 3.64 -12.01
CA ALA A 39 -8.10 3.81 -11.17
C ALA A 39 -8.30 3.21 -9.77
N ASP A 40 -9.47 3.42 -9.15
CA ASP A 40 -9.83 2.85 -7.85
C ASP A 40 -9.95 1.31 -7.90
N MET A 41 -10.57 0.75 -8.95
CA MET A 41 -10.59 -0.70 -9.20
C MET A 41 -9.17 -1.26 -9.32
N LYS A 42 -8.32 -0.60 -10.13
CA LYS A 42 -6.93 -1.02 -10.32
C LYS A 42 -6.13 -0.95 -9.04
N GLN A 43 -6.16 0.17 -8.33
CA GLN A 43 -5.45 0.33 -7.08
C GLN A 43 -5.92 -0.70 -6.05
N SER A 44 -7.23 -0.98 -6.02
CA SER A 44 -7.79 -1.93 -5.08
C SER A 44 -7.29 -3.37 -5.32
N PHE A 45 -7.17 -3.76 -6.59
CA PHE A 45 -6.75 -5.10 -7.02
C PHE A 45 -5.22 -5.29 -7.16
N ASP A 46 -4.49 -4.23 -7.52
CA ASP A 46 -3.05 -4.34 -7.74
C ASP A 46 -2.27 -4.20 -6.43
N LEU A 47 -2.85 -3.57 -5.39
CA LEU A 47 -2.19 -3.25 -4.12
C LEU A 47 -2.98 -3.67 -2.88
N THR A 48 -4.18 -3.13 -2.66
CA THR A 48 -4.81 -3.22 -1.34
C THR A 48 -5.31 -4.61 -0.96
N ASP A 49 -5.82 -5.36 -1.94
CA ASP A 49 -6.30 -6.73 -1.75
C ASP A 49 -5.17 -7.68 -1.37
N LYS A 50 -3.99 -7.53 -1.97
CA LYS A 50 -2.78 -8.33 -1.68
C LYS A 50 -2.24 -8.04 -0.29
N ASN A 51 -2.27 -6.78 0.15
CA ASN A 51 -1.80 -6.42 1.49
C ASN A 51 -2.67 -7.06 2.58
N ILE A 52 -4.00 -7.03 2.43
CA ILE A 52 -4.88 -7.69 3.40
C ILE A 52 -4.80 -9.22 3.30
N ALA A 53 -4.61 -9.78 2.09
CA ALA A 53 -4.38 -11.21 1.91
C ALA A 53 -3.11 -11.67 2.62
N LEU A 54 -2.02 -10.91 2.49
CA LEU A 54 -0.76 -11.16 3.17
C LEU A 54 -0.93 -11.06 4.69
N THR A 55 -1.67 -10.08 5.18
CA THR A 55 -2.00 -9.95 6.62
C THR A 55 -2.66 -11.23 7.13
N HIS A 56 -3.68 -11.73 6.43
CA HIS A 56 -4.36 -12.97 6.80
C HIS A 56 -3.45 -14.20 6.69
N ALA A 57 -2.57 -14.26 5.69
CA ALA A 57 -1.59 -15.34 5.54
C ALA A 57 -0.53 -15.34 6.67
N LEU A 58 -0.25 -14.19 7.25
CA LEU A 58 0.62 -14.00 8.42
C LEU A 58 -0.15 -14.09 9.74
N ASN A 59 -1.23 -14.88 9.79
CA ASN A 59 -2.06 -15.13 10.97
C ASN A 59 -2.62 -13.86 11.63
N ASN A 60 -2.82 -12.79 10.86
CA ASN A 60 -3.26 -11.48 11.37
C ASN A 60 -2.26 -10.81 12.34
N GLU A 61 -1.02 -11.30 12.42
CA GLU A 61 0.05 -10.79 13.28
C GLU A 61 0.93 -9.80 12.51
N THR A 62 0.30 -8.74 11.98
CA THR A 62 0.99 -7.69 11.22
C THR A 62 0.74 -6.32 11.83
N TRP A 63 1.67 -5.39 11.58
CA TRP A 63 1.51 -3.98 11.90
C TRP A 63 1.22 -3.22 10.62
N ASN A 64 -0.06 -2.92 10.38
CA ASN A 64 -0.50 -2.29 9.14
C ASN A 64 -0.47 -0.76 9.26
N ALA A 65 -0.15 -0.08 8.16
CA ALA A 65 -0.12 1.37 8.09
C ALA A 65 -0.87 1.91 6.87
N GLN A 66 -1.57 3.02 7.07
CA GLN A 66 -2.05 3.88 5.99
C GLN A 66 -1.16 5.11 5.87
N VAL A 67 -0.64 5.35 4.67
CA VAL A 67 0.12 6.57 4.36
C VAL A 67 -0.87 7.68 3.97
N ALA A 68 -0.95 8.71 4.79
CA ALA A 68 -1.80 9.89 4.61
C ALA A 68 -0.97 11.19 4.74
N LEU A 69 0.26 11.17 4.21
CA LEU A 69 1.20 12.28 4.23
C LEU A 69 1.02 13.15 2.98
N GLY A 70 0.59 14.40 3.16
CA GLY A 70 0.38 15.35 2.06
C GLY A 70 -0.53 14.80 0.94
N ALA A 71 -0.19 15.11 -0.32
CA ALA A 71 -0.82 14.49 -1.48
C ALA A 71 -0.25 13.08 -1.73
N ALA A 72 -0.55 12.15 -0.82
CA ALA A 72 0.02 10.81 -0.82
C ALA A 72 -0.25 10.07 -2.15
N SER A 73 0.83 9.56 -2.74
CA SER A 73 0.83 8.68 -3.90
C SER A 73 1.62 7.41 -3.58
N HIS A 74 1.65 6.45 -4.51
CA HIS A 74 2.41 5.22 -4.31
C HIS A 74 3.89 5.53 -4.07
N GLY A 75 4.44 5.05 -2.94
CA GLY A 75 5.82 5.28 -2.53
C GLY A 75 6.09 6.62 -1.83
N ALA A 76 5.05 7.41 -1.49
CA ALA A 76 5.21 8.70 -0.82
C ALA A 76 5.93 8.61 0.55
N ASP A 77 5.89 7.45 1.20
CA ASP A 77 6.55 7.13 2.45
C ASP A 77 8.07 6.89 2.30
N GLN A 78 8.56 6.60 1.10
CA GLN A 78 10.00 6.35 0.86
C GLN A 78 10.86 7.56 1.23
N ASN A 79 10.43 8.79 0.97
CA ASN A 79 11.26 9.94 1.33
C ASN A 79 11.37 10.15 2.86
N TYR A 80 10.43 9.62 3.63
CA TYR A 80 10.43 9.72 5.09
C TYR A 80 11.32 8.65 5.73
N TYR A 81 11.24 7.40 5.28
CA TYR A 81 12.08 6.32 5.81
C TYR A 81 13.57 6.50 5.46
N TRP A 82 13.88 7.08 4.29
CA TRP A 82 15.25 7.37 3.85
C TRP A 82 15.68 8.81 4.14
N TYR A 83 14.93 9.52 5.00
CA TYR A 83 15.31 10.86 5.42
C TYR A 83 16.70 10.89 6.04
N SER A 84 17.54 11.79 5.53
CA SER A 84 18.91 11.97 5.98
C SER A 84 19.25 13.46 5.97
N THR A 85 19.93 13.92 7.01
CA THR A 85 20.53 15.26 7.06
C THR A 85 21.93 15.28 6.44
N TYR A 86 22.45 14.12 6.02
CA TYR A 86 23.73 14.03 5.33
C TYR A 86 23.54 14.41 3.87
N THR A 87 24.18 15.50 3.47
CA THR A 87 24.41 15.77 2.05
C THR A 87 25.54 14.88 1.58
N LEU A 88 25.28 14.02 0.61
CA LEU A 88 26.35 13.37 -0.13
C LEU A 88 27.06 14.47 -0.92
N ASN A 89 28.30 14.78 -0.55
CA ASN A 89 29.18 15.50 -1.45
C ASN A 89 29.40 14.59 -2.67
N THR A 90 28.62 14.79 -3.73
CA THR A 90 29.01 14.32 -5.06
C THR A 90 30.25 15.13 -5.43
N SER A 91 31.42 14.66 -5.02
CA SER A 91 32.69 15.17 -5.51
C SER A 91 32.82 14.76 -6.97
N SER A 92 32.15 15.52 -7.83
CA SER A 92 32.32 15.47 -9.28
C SER A 92 33.06 16.73 -9.68
N ASN A 93 34.36 16.57 -9.89
CA ASN A 93 35.13 17.51 -10.70
C ASN A 93 34.59 17.44 -12.14
N SER A 94 33.50 18.14 -12.45
CA SER A 94 33.16 18.61 -13.79
C SER A 94 31.96 19.56 -13.78
N SER A 95 32.24 20.77 -14.27
CA SER A 95 31.38 21.75 -14.95
C SER A 95 29.86 21.74 -14.68
N SER A 96 29.42 22.83 -14.07
CA SER A 96 28.18 23.59 -14.27
C SER A 96 27.19 23.12 -15.34
N GLU A 97 26.45 22.04 -15.10
CA GLU A 97 25.09 21.87 -15.63
C GLU A 97 24.23 21.24 -14.53
N ALA A 98 22.99 21.72 -14.38
CA ALA A 98 22.04 21.19 -13.43
C ALA A 98 21.60 19.79 -13.88
N GLU A 99 22.38 18.77 -13.55
CA GLU A 99 22.00 17.38 -13.79
C GLU A 99 20.82 17.02 -12.89
N THR A 100 19.66 16.88 -13.52
CA THR A 100 18.50 16.23 -12.93
C THR A 100 18.87 14.79 -12.61
N THR A 101 19.10 14.50 -11.33
CA THR A 101 19.38 13.13 -10.86
C THR A 101 18.18 12.25 -11.20
N ASN A 102 18.41 11.15 -11.93
CA ASN A 102 17.33 10.23 -12.27
C ASN A 102 16.71 9.64 -10.99
N ALA A 103 15.38 9.61 -10.89
CA ALA A 103 14.66 9.13 -9.70
C ALA A 103 15.05 7.70 -9.28
N THR A 104 15.46 6.87 -10.23
CA THR A 104 15.98 5.51 -10.01
C THR A 104 17.36 5.49 -9.34
N GLU A 105 18.23 6.46 -9.62
CA GLU A 105 19.54 6.58 -8.96
C GLU A 105 19.38 7.25 -7.60
N ALA A 106 18.45 8.19 -7.45
CA ALA A 106 18.11 8.80 -6.16
C ALA A 106 17.55 7.77 -5.16
N ALA A 107 16.72 6.83 -5.62
CA ALA A 107 16.19 5.73 -4.82
C ALA A 107 17.28 4.72 -4.38
N GLY A 108 18.32 4.52 -5.21
CA GLY A 108 19.44 3.62 -4.90
C GLY A 108 20.46 4.19 -3.89
N VAL A 109 20.51 5.52 -3.75
CA VAL A 109 21.51 6.22 -2.92
C VAL A 109 20.88 7.01 -1.76
N GLY A 110 19.56 6.88 -1.53
CA GLY A 110 18.86 7.60 -0.46
C GLY A 110 18.88 9.12 -0.64
N ALA A 111 19.03 9.59 -1.87
CA ALA A 111 19.01 11.02 -2.16
C ALA A 111 17.56 11.51 -2.06
N VAL A 112 17.26 12.18 -0.95
CA VAL A 112 15.97 12.82 -0.69
C VAL A 112 15.74 13.92 -1.74
N THR A 113 14.85 13.68 -2.70
CA THR A 113 14.54 14.65 -3.78
C THR A 113 13.45 15.65 -3.38
N THR A 114 12.79 15.47 -2.23
CA THR A 114 11.73 16.37 -1.74
C THR A 114 11.89 16.67 -0.25
N ALA A 115 11.71 17.94 0.14
CA ALA A 115 11.73 18.32 1.55
C ALA A 115 10.56 17.65 2.29
N VAL A 116 10.88 16.73 3.20
CA VAL A 116 9.92 16.07 4.11
C VAL A 116 9.98 16.71 5.49
N ASN A 117 8.91 16.56 6.28
CA ASN A 117 8.92 16.98 7.67
C ASN A 117 9.85 16.05 8.49
N ALA A 118 10.96 16.60 8.98
CA ALA A 118 11.97 15.85 9.72
C ALA A 118 11.43 15.15 10.98
N THR A 119 10.50 15.78 11.70
CA THR A 119 9.91 15.20 12.92
C THR A 119 9.09 13.95 12.59
N ILE A 120 8.29 14.02 11.52
CA ILE A 120 7.52 12.88 11.02
C ILE A 120 8.46 11.77 10.55
N ALA A 121 9.49 12.13 9.76
CA ALA A 121 10.44 11.19 9.21
C ALA A 121 11.20 10.42 10.29
N VAL A 122 11.73 11.12 11.30
CA VAL A 122 12.42 10.49 12.45
C VAL A 122 11.47 9.56 13.20
N SER A 123 10.20 9.92 13.35
CA SER A 123 9.21 9.05 14.01
C SER A 123 8.92 7.78 13.21
N MET A 124 8.78 7.88 11.88
CA MET A 124 8.65 6.71 10.99
C MET A 124 9.88 5.80 11.05
N GLN A 125 11.08 6.39 11.02
CA GLN A 125 12.34 5.67 11.15
C GLN A 125 12.45 4.93 12.48
N LYS A 126 12.00 5.53 13.59
CA LYS A 126 11.96 4.85 14.91
C LYS A 126 11.08 3.61 14.91
N TYR A 127 9.94 3.60 14.22
CA TYR A 127 9.13 2.38 14.09
C TYR A 127 9.86 1.32 13.26
N LEU A 128 10.38 1.69 12.09
CA LEU A 128 11.11 0.77 11.22
C LEU A 128 12.31 0.14 11.94
N VAL A 129 13.13 0.97 12.60
CA VAL A 129 14.31 0.50 13.34
C VAL A 129 13.90 -0.35 14.53
N SER A 130 12.88 0.02 15.31
CA SER A 130 12.36 -0.82 16.40
C SER A 130 11.93 -2.20 15.90
N PHE A 131 11.24 -2.25 14.77
CA PHE A 131 10.80 -3.51 14.16
C PHE A 131 11.99 -4.34 13.67
N VAL A 132 12.96 -3.75 12.97
CA VAL A 132 14.17 -4.45 12.51
C VAL A 132 14.97 -5.01 13.69
N LEU A 133 15.08 -4.27 14.80
CA LEU A 133 15.86 -4.69 15.96
C LEU A 133 15.16 -5.75 16.82
N THR A 134 13.82 -5.74 16.87
CA THR A 134 13.08 -6.51 17.90
C THR A 134 11.90 -7.34 17.38
N GLY A 135 11.56 -7.22 16.10
CA GLY A 135 10.34 -7.78 15.53
C GLY A 135 9.05 -7.08 15.97
N ASN A 136 9.14 -5.99 16.74
CA ASN A 136 7.97 -5.22 17.20
C ASN A 136 8.25 -3.71 17.08
N PRO A 137 7.38 -2.95 16.38
CA PRO A 137 7.59 -1.53 16.14
C PRO A 137 7.48 -0.70 17.42
N ASN A 138 6.95 -1.23 18.53
CA ASN A 138 6.74 -0.48 19.78
C ASN A 138 7.85 -0.68 20.83
N SER A 139 8.75 -1.65 20.67
CA SER A 139 9.71 -2.03 21.72
C SER A 139 10.74 -0.95 22.08
N VAL A 140 11.23 -0.21 21.09
CA VAL A 140 12.29 0.80 21.27
C VAL A 140 11.69 2.19 21.07
N TRP A 141 12.02 3.16 21.94
CA TRP A 141 11.46 4.52 21.92
C TRP A 141 9.92 4.56 22.04
N SER A 142 9.35 3.73 22.91
CA SER A 142 7.90 3.68 23.15
C SER A 142 7.32 5.01 23.66
N GLU A 143 8.12 5.82 24.36
CA GLU A 143 7.70 7.14 24.86
C GLU A 143 7.73 8.23 23.79
N ASP A 144 8.45 8.01 22.68
CA ASP A 144 8.63 9.02 21.62
C ASP A 144 7.60 8.91 20.50
N LYS A 145 6.72 7.90 20.55
CA LYS A 145 5.79 7.58 19.47
C LYS A 145 4.49 7.01 20.04
N ILE A 146 3.40 7.18 19.31
CA ILE A 146 2.14 6.55 19.69
C ILE A 146 2.26 5.02 19.59
N TYR A 147 1.34 4.30 20.20
CA TYR A 147 1.30 2.85 20.05
C TYR A 147 0.84 2.48 18.63
N TRP A 148 1.61 1.63 17.93
CA TRP A 148 1.19 1.02 16.67
C TRP A 148 0.55 -0.33 16.95
N PRO A 149 -0.79 -0.46 16.84
CA PRO A 149 -1.48 -1.71 17.14
C PRO A 149 -1.16 -2.79 16.10
N MET A 150 -1.07 -4.03 16.58
CA MET A 150 -1.12 -5.19 15.70
C MET A 150 -2.54 -5.32 15.13
N PHE A 151 -2.67 -5.81 13.91
CA PHE A 151 -3.93 -5.91 13.20
C PHE A 151 -4.99 -6.67 14.02
N ASN A 152 -4.61 -7.79 14.63
CA ASN A 152 -5.51 -8.65 15.41
C ASN A 152 -5.96 -8.07 16.77
N GLU A 153 -5.47 -6.90 17.18
CA GLU A 153 -5.94 -6.21 18.40
C GLU A 153 -7.36 -5.62 18.23
N SER A 154 -7.86 -5.55 16.98
CA SER A 154 -9.23 -5.16 16.66
C SER A 154 -9.94 -6.26 15.86
N SER A 155 -11.23 -6.45 16.11
CA SER A 155 -12.06 -7.42 15.37
C SER A 155 -12.21 -7.08 13.89
N VAL A 156 -12.03 -5.80 13.52
CA VAL A 156 -12.10 -5.32 12.13
C VAL A 156 -10.71 -5.01 11.57
N GLY A 157 -9.64 -5.32 12.31
CA GLY A 157 -8.29 -4.90 11.98
C GLY A 157 -7.98 -3.50 12.52
N ALA A 158 -6.76 -3.29 12.99
CA ALA A 158 -6.25 -1.98 13.40
C ALA A 158 -5.02 -1.60 12.57
N GLN A 159 -4.85 -0.30 12.35
CA GLN A 159 -3.69 0.25 11.66
C GLN A 159 -3.24 1.56 12.30
N ILE A 160 -1.98 1.92 12.07
CA ILE A 160 -1.54 3.30 12.25
C ILE A 160 -1.84 4.11 10.98
N VAL A 161 -2.23 5.38 11.14
CA VAL A 161 -2.36 6.34 10.05
C VAL A 161 -1.18 7.31 10.15
N LEU A 162 -0.28 7.22 9.19
CA LEU A 162 0.87 8.10 9.04
C LEU A 162 0.39 9.41 8.41
N ASN A 163 0.00 10.37 9.25
CA ASN A 163 -0.34 11.74 8.90
C ASN A 163 0.58 12.71 9.67
N ASP A 164 0.23 14.00 9.77
CA ASP A 164 1.10 14.98 10.44
C ASP A 164 1.30 14.76 11.95
N THR A 165 0.39 14.04 12.61
CA THR A 165 0.40 13.82 14.07
C THR A 165 0.40 12.35 14.49
N PHE A 166 0.23 11.47 13.51
CA PHE A 166 -0.09 10.06 13.63
C PHE A 166 -1.40 9.81 14.39
N SER A 167 -2.12 8.78 13.98
CA SER A 167 -3.33 8.35 14.66
C SER A 167 -3.53 6.86 14.49
N VAL A 168 -4.46 6.27 15.25
CA VAL A 168 -4.88 4.88 15.07
C VAL A 168 -6.29 4.88 14.50
N ALA A 169 -6.55 3.94 13.59
CA ALA A 169 -7.86 3.74 12.99
C ALA A 169 -8.10 2.25 12.73
N ASP A 170 -9.35 1.91 12.42
CA ASP A 170 -9.67 0.61 11.84
C ASP A 170 -8.89 0.42 10.52
N ASP A 171 -8.53 -0.82 10.23
CA ASP A 171 -7.76 -1.14 9.03
C ASP A 171 -8.55 -0.76 7.76
N SER A 172 -7.99 0.19 7.01
CA SER A 172 -8.61 0.75 5.83
C SER A 172 -8.71 -0.25 4.68
N LEU A 173 -7.95 -1.35 4.72
CA LEU A 173 -7.93 -2.42 3.74
C LEU A 173 -8.91 -3.54 4.09
N ALA A 174 -9.35 -3.65 5.34
CA ALA A 174 -10.42 -4.55 5.80
C ALA A 174 -11.82 -4.10 5.33
N ASN A 175 -11.94 -3.77 4.04
CA ASN A 175 -13.13 -3.22 3.43
C ASN A 175 -13.75 -4.19 2.39
N ALA A 176 -14.97 -3.87 1.95
CA ALA A 176 -15.73 -4.72 1.03
C ALA A 176 -15.02 -4.98 -0.31
N LYS A 177 -14.18 -4.07 -0.81
CA LYS A 177 -13.44 -4.23 -2.07
C LYS A 177 -12.33 -5.24 -1.96
N SER A 178 -11.47 -5.10 -0.94
CA SER A 178 -10.36 -6.02 -0.71
C SER A 178 -10.89 -7.43 -0.42
N LEU A 179 -11.99 -7.55 0.33
CA LEU A 179 -12.66 -8.83 0.60
C LEU A 179 -13.32 -9.42 -0.65
N PHE A 180 -13.87 -8.57 -1.54
CA PHE A 180 -14.44 -9.01 -2.80
C PHE A 180 -13.38 -9.69 -3.67
N TRP A 181 -12.22 -9.06 -3.86
CA TRP A 181 -11.12 -9.64 -4.64
C TRP A 181 -10.63 -10.95 -4.02
N ASN A 182 -10.36 -10.96 -2.71
CA ASN A 182 -9.87 -12.17 -2.04
C ASN A 182 -10.83 -13.35 -2.10
N ARG A 183 -12.14 -13.13 -2.02
CA ARG A 183 -13.14 -14.20 -2.22
C ARG A 183 -13.21 -14.65 -3.68
N ARG A 184 -13.28 -13.72 -4.63
CA ARG A 184 -13.42 -14.06 -6.06
C ARG A 184 -12.24 -14.90 -6.57
N TYR A 185 -11.02 -14.55 -6.19
CA TYR A 185 -9.83 -15.30 -6.57
C TYR A 185 -9.57 -16.55 -5.71
N GLY A 186 -9.93 -16.53 -4.43
CA GLY A 186 -9.70 -17.65 -3.51
C GLY A 186 -10.64 -18.83 -3.73
N THR A 187 -11.94 -18.57 -3.92
CA THR A 187 -12.95 -19.63 -4.06
C THR A 187 -13.43 -19.80 -5.50
N GLU A 188 -13.83 -18.74 -6.20
CA GLU A 188 -14.54 -18.92 -7.47
C GLU A 188 -13.61 -19.29 -8.64
N VAL A 189 -12.39 -18.73 -8.67
CA VAL A 189 -11.37 -19.12 -9.65
C VAL A 189 -10.89 -20.54 -9.40
N ARG A 190 -10.59 -20.88 -8.13
CA ARG A 190 -10.21 -22.24 -7.72
C ARG A 190 -11.29 -23.24 -8.14
N ASP A 191 -12.53 -22.99 -7.76
CA ASP A 191 -13.65 -23.88 -8.04
C ASP A 191 -13.88 -24.00 -9.57
N HIS A 192 -13.65 -22.95 -10.36
CA HIS A 192 -13.72 -23.03 -11.83
C HIS A 192 -12.64 -23.92 -12.48
N PHE A 193 -11.46 -24.00 -11.87
CA PHE A 193 -10.37 -24.85 -12.36
C PHE A 193 -10.43 -26.27 -11.80
N GLU A 194 -10.92 -26.45 -10.57
CA GLU A 194 -11.12 -27.77 -9.94
C GLU A 194 -12.41 -28.46 -10.40
N SER A 195 -13.41 -27.72 -10.88
CA SER A 195 -14.66 -28.29 -11.42
C SER A 195 -14.55 -28.76 -12.87
N LYS A 196 -13.38 -28.62 -13.51
CA LYS A 196 -13.16 -29.14 -14.87
C LYS A 196 -12.44 -30.49 -14.76
N PRO A 197 -13.02 -31.57 -15.33
CA PRO A 197 -12.37 -32.88 -15.38
C PRO A 197 -11.09 -32.85 -16.22
#